data_AF-A0A948F4A9-F1
#
_entry.id   AF-A0A948F4A9-F1
#
_cell.length_a   1.000
_cell.length_b   1.000
_cell.length_c   1.000
_cell.angle_alpha   90.00
_cell.angle_beta   90.00
_cell.angle_gamma   90.00
#
_symmetry.space_group_name_H-M   'P 1'
#
loop_
_entity.id
_entity.type
_entity.pdbx_description
1 polymer ?
#
loop_
_entity_poly.entity_id
_entity_poly.type
_entity_poly.pdbx_seq_one_letter_code
_entity_poly.pdbx_strand_id
1 'polypeptide(L)' 'MEIHMHGYEVVEKRADKGGSSGRIYVPRAWVGKLVRAIRIEK' A
#
# COMPACT_ATOMS: atom_id res chain seq x y z
N MET A 1 3.46 6.25 19.10
CA MET A 1 4.56 6.28 18.11
C MET A 1 4.04 7.05 16.93
N GLU A 2 4.75 8.10 16.52
CA GLU A 2 4.35 8.96 15.41
C GLU A 2 5.08 8.51 14.14
N ILE A 3 4.35 8.30 13.05
CA ILE A 3 4.93 7.92 11.76
C ILE A 3 4.81 9.12 10.82
N HIS A 4 5.94 9.70 10.45
CA HIS A 4 6.01 10.78 9.47
C HIS A 4 6.33 10.18 8.10
N MET A 5 5.58 10.58 7.08
CA MET A 5 5.81 10.11 5.71
C MET A 5 5.53 11.22 4.70
N HIS A 6 6.39 11.31 3.69
CA HIS A 6 6.18 12.13 2.51
C HIS A 6 5.76 11.21 1.37
N GLY A 7 4.65 11.54 0.70
CA GLY A 7 4.12 10.79 -0.41
C GLY A 7 3.54 11.73 -1.46
N TYR A 8 3.64 11.31 -2.72
CA TYR A 8 3.05 12.06 -3.84
C TYR A 8 1.54 11.79 -3.95
N GLU A 9 1.12 10.56 -3.65
CA GLU A 9 -0.25 10.08 -3.76
C GLU A 9 -0.52 9.00 -2.69
N VAL A 10 -1.77 8.89 -2.23
CA VAL A 10 -2.22 7.86 -1.27
C VAL A 10 -3.40 7.10 -1.87
N VAL A 11 -3.39 5.77 -1.73
CA VAL A 11 -4.50 4.91 -2.16
C VAL A 11 -4.85 3.95 -1.03
N GLU A 12 -6.07 4.05 -0.53
CA GLU A 12 -6.59 3.16 0.49
C GLU A 12 -7.32 1.97 -0.16
N LYS A 13 -6.88 0.76 0.18
CA LYS A 13 -7.45 -0.49 -0.32
C LYS A 13 -7.45 -1.53 0.79
N ARG A 14 -8.46 -2.40 0.80
CA ARG A 14 -8.44 -3.63 1.60
C ARG A 14 -7.49 -4.64 0.95
N ALA A 15 -6.68 -5.29 1.76
CA ALA A 15 -5.85 -6.39 1.30
C ALA A 15 -6.73 -7.60 0.94
N ASP A 16 -6.40 -8.26 -0.16
CA ASP A 16 -7.07 -9.48 -0.62
C ASP A 16 -6.18 -10.71 -0.37
N LYS A 17 -6.78 -11.90 -0.43
CA LYS A 17 -6.09 -13.19 -0.28
C LYS A 17 -5.06 -13.36 -1.40
N GLY A 18 -3.81 -13.65 -1.03
CA GLY A 18 -2.74 -13.90 -1.98
C GLY A 18 -1.81 -15.01 -1.52
N GLY A 19 -2.21 -16.27 -1.64
CA GLY A 19 -1.40 -17.41 -1.19
C GLY A 19 -1.02 -17.28 0.29
N SER A 20 0.28 -17.14 0.58
CA SER A 20 0.81 -16.89 1.93
C SER A 20 0.88 -15.40 2.32
N SER A 21 0.31 -14.50 1.51
CA SER A 21 0.41 -13.04 1.67
C SER A 21 -0.95 -12.35 1.50
N GLY A 22 -1.06 -11.12 2.01
CA GLY A 22 -2.09 -10.17 1.59
C GLY A 22 -1.58 -9.33 0.42
N ARG A 23 -2.44 -9.09 -0.59
CA ARG A 23 -2.08 -8.27 -1.75
C ARG A 23 -2.99 -7.05 -1.84
N ILE A 24 -2.43 -5.92 -2.27
CA ILE A 24 -3.18 -4.71 -2.62
C ILE A 24 -2.94 -4.40 -4.10
N TYR A 25 -4.00 -4.05 -4.82
CA TYR A 25 -3.87 -3.55 -6.18
C TYR A 25 -3.61 -2.04 -6.15
N VAL A 26 -2.54 -1.61 -6.81
CA VAL A 26 -2.18 -0.20 -6.98
C VAL A 26 -2.55 0.28 -8.39
N PRO A 27 -2.73 1.59 -8.62
CA PRO A 27 -2.94 2.12 -9.97
C PRO A 27 -1.89 1.62 -10.95
N ARG A 28 -2.29 1.32 -12.19
CA ARG A 28 -1.38 0.79 -13.23
C ARG A 28 -0.20 1.73 -13.51
N ALA A 29 -0.41 3.04 -13.33
CA ALA A 29 0.64 4.07 -13.45
C ALA A 29 1.76 3.96 -12.40
N TRP A 30 1.60 3.12 -11.36
CA TRP A 30 2.62 2.86 -10.34
C TRP A 30 3.50 1.64 -10.65
N VAL A 31 3.21 0.89 -11.72
CA VAL A 31 4.07 -0.23 -12.14
C VAL A 31 5.49 0.27 -12.38
N GLY A 32 6.47 -0.39 -11.74
CA GLY A 32 7.89 -0.01 -11.79
C GLY A 32 8.30 1.09 -10.81
N LYS A 33 7.37 1.71 -10.08
CA LYS A 33 7.67 2.69 -9.02
C LYS A 33 7.90 1.98 -7.68
N LEU A 34 8.76 2.56 -6.84
CA LEU A 34 8.94 2.10 -5.47
C LEU A 34 7.75 2.54 -4.63
N VAL A 35 7.05 1.56 -4.04
CA VAL A 35 5.84 1.79 -3.23
C VAL A 35 5.99 1.18 -1.85
N ARG A 36 5.32 1.74 -0.85
CA ARG A 36 5.30 1.24 0.52
C ARG A 36 3.86 0.99 0.96
N ALA A 37 3.58 -0.21 1.45
CA ALA A 37 2.31 -0.53 2.10
C ALA A 37 2.39 -0.23 3.59
N ILE A 38 1.38 0.46 4.12
CA ILE A 38 1.30 0.84 5.54
C ILE A 38 -0.07 0.40 6.04
N ARG A 39 -0.10 -0.38 7.13
CA ARG A 39 -1.35 -0.81 7.76
C ARG A 39 -1.93 0.37 8.55
N ILE A 40 -3.18 0.71 8.27
CA ILE A 40 -3.88 1.85 8.89
C ILE A 40 -4.87 1.42 9.99
N GLU A 41 -5.19 0.12 10.09
CA GLU A 41 -6.07 -0.45 11.12
C GLU A 41 -5.27 -1.24 12.17
N LYS A 42 -5.76 -1.30 13.42
CA LYS A 42 -5.14 -2.07 14.52
C LYS A 42 -5.16 -3.57 14.30
#